data_AF-A0AAV0PC98-F1
#
_entry.id   AF-A0AAV0PC98-F1
#
_cell.length_a   1.000
_cell.length_b   1.000
_cell.length_c   1.000
_cell.angle_alpha   90.00
_cell.angle_beta   90.00
_cell.angle_gamma   90.00
#
_symmetry.space_group_name_H-M   'P 1'
#
loop_
_entity.id
_entity.type
_entity.pdbx_description
1 polymer ?
#
loop_
_entity_poly.entity_id
_entity_poly.type
_entity_poly.pdbx_seq_one_letter_code
_entity_poly.pdbx_strand_id
1 'polypeptide(L)'
;AFQFSGIQPFVTLVHYVIPQELEDRYRAWLSPQIQEDFRYYAQVCFRSFGDRVKHWVTFNEPNVAAIRSYRSGISPPSRCSGSFGNCSHGDSETEPFIAAHNMILSHAAAVNLYRTKYQKEQGGSIGLVLNALWYEPISDSIEDQLAVERALAFFMNWFLDPAIFGRYPKEMRQILGSKLPEFSSYESRLLRRIGLDFIGINQYTSFYAKDCLFSSCEQGPGASKTEGLALRLEQKNGSYIGTPTGVDWIFVYPQGMENIVTYIKERYNNVPMYITENGKFLMELGFGQTQDLLNDVKRVDYMNSYLDALETAVGKGADVRGYFAWSLLDNFEWTAGYTRRFGLYQVEFPSLKRIPRLSATWYKNYIESFKVVERSSSL
;
A
#
# COMPACT_ATOMS: atom_id res chain seq x y z
N ALA A 1 -4.53 3.57 27.07
CA ALA A 1 -3.08 3.25 27.03
C ALA A 1 -2.33 4.23 26.14
N PHE A 2 -2.50 4.22 24.81
CA PHE A 2 -1.73 5.08 23.88
C PHE A 2 -1.74 6.58 24.20
N GLN A 3 -2.90 7.15 24.53
CA GLN A 3 -3.01 8.58 24.85
C GLN A 3 -2.26 8.98 26.12
N PHE A 4 -2.12 8.07 27.10
CA PHE A 4 -1.35 8.31 28.32
C PHE A 4 0.17 8.19 28.10
N SER A 5 0.59 7.59 26.98
CA SER A 5 1.99 7.45 26.59
C SER A 5 2.42 8.47 25.52
N GLY A 6 1.55 9.42 25.15
CA GLY A 6 1.83 10.41 24.11
C GLY A 6 1.91 9.83 22.69
N ILE A 7 1.39 8.63 22.44
CA ILE A 7 1.39 7.98 21.13
C ILE A 7 0.08 8.28 20.41
N GLN A 8 0.15 8.92 19.24
CA GLN A 8 -1.01 9.27 18.44
C GLN A 8 -1.55 8.05 17.67
N PRO A 9 -2.86 7.75 17.74
CA PRO A 9 -3.47 6.71 16.92
C PRO A 9 -3.58 7.11 15.44
N PHE A 10 -3.12 6.21 14.56
CA PHE A 10 -3.31 6.27 13.11
C PHE A 10 -4.08 5.01 12.69
N VAL A 11 -5.38 5.15 12.43
CA VAL A 11 -6.31 4.01 12.44
C VAL A 11 -6.78 3.65 11.04
N THR A 12 -6.48 2.42 10.62
CA THR A 12 -7.02 1.81 9.40
C THR A 12 -8.36 1.15 9.67
N LEU A 13 -9.39 1.55 8.91
CA LEU A 13 -10.74 0.98 9.00
C LEU A 13 -10.80 -0.41 8.38
N VAL A 14 -10.33 -0.59 7.14
CA VAL A 14 -10.26 -1.89 6.48
C VAL A 14 -8.82 -2.22 6.11
N HIS A 15 -8.32 -3.32 6.66
CA HIS A 15 -7.04 -3.92 6.31
C HIS A 15 -7.29 -5.35 5.83
N TYR A 16 -7.71 -5.47 4.57
CA TYR A 16 -8.06 -6.70 3.82
C TYR A 16 -9.26 -7.49 4.35
N VAL A 17 -9.62 -7.34 5.62
CA VAL A 17 -10.70 -8.09 6.25
C VAL A 17 -12.08 -7.52 5.92
N ILE A 18 -13.03 -8.43 5.76
CA ILE A 18 -14.46 -8.16 5.62
C ILE A 18 -15.26 -9.18 6.43
N PRO A 19 -16.42 -8.83 6.99
CA PRO A 19 -17.29 -9.83 7.60
C PRO A 19 -17.75 -10.84 6.55
N GLN A 20 -17.57 -12.14 6.84
CA GLN A 20 -17.94 -13.24 5.93
C GLN A 20 -19.41 -13.16 5.49
N GLU A 21 -20.28 -12.71 6.39
CA GLU A 21 -21.71 -12.53 6.10
C GLU A 21 -21.98 -11.61 4.90
N LEU A 22 -21.13 -10.60 4.64
CA LEU A 22 -21.29 -9.70 3.49
C LEU A 22 -20.87 -10.39 2.18
N GLU A 23 -19.88 -11.28 2.25
CA GLU A 23 -19.51 -12.15 1.12
C GLU A 23 -20.65 -13.12 0.81
N ASP A 24 -21.22 -13.77 1.83
CA ASP A 24 -22.31 -14.74 1.66
C ASP A 24 -23.59 -14.10 1.11
N ARG A 25 -23.94 -12.89 1.60
CA ARG A 25 -25.19 -12.20 1.21
C ARG A 25 -25.15 -11.66 -0.23
N TYR A 26 -24.04 -11.05 -0.63
CA TYR A 26 -23.99 -10.33 -1.90
C TYR A 26 -22.59 -10.28 -2.56
N ARG A 27 -21.64 -11.11 -2.11
CA ARG A 27 -20.25 -11.14 -2.60
C ARG A 27 -19.44 -9.88 -2.33
N ALA A 28 -19.69 -9.26 -1.17
CA ALA A 28 -18.92 -8.15 -0.62
C ALA A 28 -18.53 -7.09 -1.69
N TRP A 29 -17.24 -6.96 -2.01
CA TRP A 29 -16.72 -5.94 -2.93
C TRP A 29 -17.21 -6.09 -4.37
N LEU A 30 -17.78 -7.22 -4.77
CA LEU A 30 -18.40 -7.39 -6.09
C LEU A 30 -19.81 -6.81 -6.20
N SER A 31 -20.37 -6.24 -5.12
CA SER A 31 -21.69 -5.62 -5.11
C SER A 31 -21.63 -4.16 -4.64
N PRO A 32 -22.40 -3.24 -5.26
CA PRO A 32 -22.49 -1.86 -4.80
C PRO A 32 -23.13 -1.71 -3.41
N GLN A 33 -23.80 -2.74 -2.89
CA GLN A 33 -24.38 -2.72 -1.53
C GLN A 33 -23.30 -2.49 -0.45
N ILE A 34 -22.07 -2.98 -0.68
CA ILE A 34 -20.94 -2.81 0.26
C ILE A 34 -20.59 -1.34 0.55
N GLN A 35 -20.98 -0.42 -0.33
CA GLN A 35 -20.73 1.02 -0.17
C GLN A 35 -21.48 1.56 1.04
N GLU A 36 -22.74 1.13 1.22
CA GLU A 36 -23.56 1.55 2.34
C GLU A 36 -23.14 0.87 3.64
N ASP A 37 -22.83 -0.43 3.61
CA ASP A 37 -22.35 -1.17 4.78
C ASP A 37 -21.00 -0.62 5.29
N PHE A 38 -20.08 -0.29 4.38
CA PHE A 38 -18.82 0.34 4.76
C PHE A 38 -19.03 1.77 5.29
N ARG A 39 -19.93 2.55 4.69
CA ARG A 39 -20.29 3.90 5.19
C ARG A 39 -20.85 3.82 6.61
N TYR A 40 -21.71 2.85 6.89
CA TYR A 40 -22.27 2.60 8.22
C TYR A 40 -21.18 2.17 9.22
N TYR A 41 -20.33 1.21 8.85
CA TYR A 41 -19.18 0.79 9.66
C TYR A 41 -18.28 1.98 10.02
N ALA A 42 -17.90 2.79 9.02
CA ALA A 42 -17.10 4.00 9.23
C ALA A 42 -17.81 4.99 10.19
N GLN A 43 -19.13 5.16 10.05
CA GLN A 43 -19.92 6.01 10.96
C GLN A 43 -19.79 5.56 12.42
N VAL A 44 -19.90 4.25 12.68
CA VAL A 44 -19.76 3.68 14.02
C VAL A 44 -18.37 3.96 14.57
N CYS A 45 -17.32 3.77 13.76
CA CYS A 45 -15.94 4.07 14.15
C CYS A 45 -15.72 5.55 14.47
N PHE A 46 -16.15 6.46 13.60
CA PHE A 46 -16.02 7.90 13.82
C PHE A 46 -16.76 8.37 15.07
N ARG A 47 -17.99 7.88 15.28
CA ARG A 47 -18.78 8.20 16.48
C ARG A 47 -18.11 7.69 17.76
N SER A 48 -17.54 6.49 17.72
CA SER A 48 -17.04 5.81 18.93
C SER A 48 -15.62 6.20 19.33
N PHE A 49 -14.79 6.59 18.36
CA PHE A 49 -13.35 6.81 18.59
C PHE A 49 -12.82 8.15 18.09
N GLY A 50 -13.60 8.92 17.31
CA GLY A 50 -13.14 10.15 16.68
C GLY A 50 -12.90 11.32 17.66
N ASP A 51 -13.34 11.20 18.91
CA ASP A 51 -12.93 12.07 20.00
C ASP A 51 -11.40 12.02 20.22
N ARG A 52 -10.77 10.86 20.01
CA ARG A 52 -9.34 10.60 20.25
C ARG A 52 -8.53 10.31 18.99
N VAL A 53 -9.11 9.66 17.98
CA VAL A 53 -8.43 9.33 16.72
C VAL A 53 -8.43 10.54 15.80
N LYS A 54 -7.25 10.99 15.38
CA LYS A 54 -7.06 12.17 14.51
C LYS A 54 -6.53 11.83 13.12
N HIS A 55 -6.18 10.57 12.87
CA HIS A 55 -5.79 10.10 11.53
C HIS A 55 -6.55 8.82 11.21
N TRP A 56 -7.36 8.89 10.15
CA TRP A 56 -8.16 7.79 9.65
C TRP A 56 -7.67 7.35 8.27
N VAL A 57 -7.48 6.06 8.09
CA VAL A 57 -7.25 5.43 6.79
C VAL A 57 -8.48 4.60 6.45
N THR A 58 -9.10 4.84 5.30
CA THR A 58 -10.25 4.03 4.89
C THR A 58 -9.84 2.60 4.54
N PHE A 59 -8.81 2.45 3.71
CA PHE A 59 -8.34 1.16 3.20
C PHE A 59 -6.82 1.10 3.24
N ASN A 60 -6.29 -0.05 3.68
CA ASN A 60 -4.92 -0.46 3.42
C ASN A 60 -4.83 -1.21 2.10
N GLU A 61 -3.96 -0.74 1.21
CA GLU A 61 -3.60 -1.36 -0.07
C GLU A 61 -4.76 -2.01 -0.84
N PRO A 62 -5.86 -1.28 -1.12
CA PRO A 62 -6.96 -1.84 -1.89
C PRO A 62 -6.52 -2.28 -3.30
N ASN A 63 -5.42 -1.74 -3.83
CA ASN A 63 -4.78 -2.20 -5.06
C ASN A 63 -4.24 -3.63 -4.95
N VAL A 64 -3.59 -3.97 -3.84
CA VAL A 64 -3.12 -5.34 -3.59
C VAL A 64 -4.30 -6.26 -3.29
N ALA A 65 -5.24 -5.81 -2.46
CA ALA A 65 -6.43 -6.59 -2.10
C ALA A 65 -7.26 -6.96 -3.35
N ALA A 66 -7.54 -6.02 -4.25
CA ALA A 66 -8.30 -6.27 -5.46
C ALA A 66 -7.61 -7.30 -6.37
N ILE A 67 -6.29 -7.20 -6.52
CA ILE A 67 -5.49 -8.13 -7.33
C ILE A 67 -5.45 -9.53 -6.70
N ARG A 68 -5.09 -9.62 -5.41
CA ARG A 68 -4.90 -10.91 -4.76
C ARG A 68 -6.20 -11.68 -4.55
N SER A 69 -7.30 -10.97 -4.35
CA SER A 69 -8.59 -11.58 -4.00
C SER A 69 -9.42 -11.95 -5.22
N TYR A 70 -9.33 -11.16 -6.30
CA TYR A 70 -10.20 -11.29 -7.47
C TYR A 70 -9.46 -11.51 -8.80
N ARG A 71 -8.11 -11.48 -8.81
CA ARG A 71 -7.31 -11.81 -10.01
C ARG A 71 -6.51 -13.08 -9.84
N SER A 72 -5.60 -13.13 -8.86
CA SER A 72 -4.78 -14.33 -8.63
C SER A 72 -5.46 -15.34 -7.69
N GLY A 73 -6.49 -14.91 -6.96
CA GLY A 73 -7.25 -15.75 -6.04
C GLY A 73 -6.46 -16.32 -4.86
N ILE A 74 -5.28 -15.76 -4.57
CA ILE A 74 -4.42 -16.21 -3.45
C ILE A 74 -4.89 -15.68 -2.10
N SER A 75 -5.77 -14.69 -2.08
CA SER A 75 -6.40 -14.16 -0.87
C SER A 75 -7.91 -14.34 -0.93
N PRO A 76 -8.60 -14.45 0.22
CA PRO A 76 -10.06 -14.52 0.25
C PRO A 76 -10.72 -13.38 -0.54
N PRO A 77 -11.78 -13.64 -1.34
CA PRO A 77 -12.56 -14.88 -1.39
C PRO A 77 -12.03 -15.91 -2.41
N SER A 78 -10.76 -15.80 -2.83
CA SER A 78 -10.08 -16.74 -3.71
C SER A 78 -10.76 -16.92 -5.06
N ARG A 79 -10.98 -15.79 -5.75
CA ARG A 79 -11.62 -15.76 -7.07
C ARG A 79 -10.60 -15.48 -8.16
N CYS A 80 -10.60 -16.31 -9.19
CA CYS A 80 -9.70 -16.20 -10.33
C CYS A 80 -10.18 -17.05 -11.52
N SER A 81 -9.62 -16.80 -12.70
CA SER A 81 -9.88 -17.56 -13.93
C SER A 81 -8.66 -17.57 -14.86
N GLY A 82 -8.65 -18.49 -15.83
CA GLY A 82 -7.65 -18.54 -16.90
C GLY A 82 -6.22 -18.78 -16.39
N SER A 83 -5.25 -18.07 -16.97
CA SER A 83 -3.82 -18.23 -16.63
C SER A 83 -3.43 -17.60 -15.29
N PHE A 84 -4.35 -16.95 -14.58
CA PHE A 84 -4.05 -16.23 -13.34
C PHE A 84 -4.16 -17.09 -12.08
N GLY A 85 -4.87 -18.23 -12.15
CA GLY A 85 -4.97 -19.19 -11.05
C GLY A 85 -6.05 -20.24 -11.30
N ASN A 86 -6.09 -21.26 -10.43
CA ASN A 86 -6.98 -22.41 -10.53
C ASN A 86 -8.12 -22.35 -9.49
N CYS A 87 -8.92 -21.28 -9.51
CA CYS A 87 -10.04 -21.09 -8.59
C CYS A 87 -11.31 -21.74 -9.14
N SER A 88 -12.21 -22.16 -8.25
CA SER A 88 -13.49 -22.76 -8.65
C SER A 88 -14.46 -21.75 -9.28
N HIS A 89 -14.29 -20.46 -8.99
CA HIS A 89 -15.14 -19.38 -9.49
C HIS A 89 -14.30 -18.11 -9.65
N GLY A 90 -14.79 -17.18 -10.48
CA GLY A 90 -14.22 -15.85 -10.63
C GLY A 90 -14.07 -15.45 -12.09
N ASP A 91 -13.72 -14.18 -12.29
CA ASP A 91 -13.28 -13.67 -13.58
C ASP A 91 -12.15 -12.66 -13.36
N SER A 92 -10.92 -13.14 -13.52
CA SER A 92 -9.70 -12.35 -13.36
C SER A 92 -9.60 -11.16 -14.31
N GLU A 93 -10.42 -11.12 -15.37
CA GLU A 93 -10.41 -10.02 -16.33
C GLU A 93 -11.42 -8.90 -16.02
N THR A 94 -12.35 -9.10 -15.08
CA THR A 94 -13.41 -8.13 -14.77
C THR A 94 -13.59 -7.88 -13.28
N GLU A 95 -13.62 -8.93 -12.45
CA GLU A 95 -13.90 -8.83 -11.01
C GLU A 95 -12.95 -7.91 -10.23
N PRO A 96 -11.62 -7.86 -10.50
CA PRO A 96 -10.73 -6.90 -9.83
C PRO A 96 -11.17 -5.45 -10.02
N PHE A 97 -11.68 -5.10 -11.20
CA PHE A 97 -12.11 -3.74 -11.54
C PHE A 97 -13.46 -3.39 -10.90
N ILE A 98 -14.37 -4.36 -10.80
CA ILE A 98 -15.63 -4.21 -10.06
C ILE A 98 -15.33 -4.01 -8.56
N ALA A 99 -14.48 -4.85 -7.98
CA ALA A 99 -14.09 -4.77 -6.58
C ALA A 99 -13.44 -3.42 -6.25
N ALA A 100 -12.45 -2.99 -7.04
CA ALA A 100 -11.79 -1.72 -6.85
C ALA A 100 -12.75 -0.53 -7.01
N HIS A 101 -13.68 -0.58 -7.97
CA HIS A 101 -14.68 0.46 -8.16
C HIS A 101 -15.55 0.64 -6.90
N ASN A 102 -16.03 -0.47 -6.33
CA ASN A 102 -16.78 -0.42 -5.08
C ASN A 102 -15.93 0.05 -3.90
N MET A 103 -14.67 -0.38 -3.77
CA MET A 103 -13.76 0.13 -2.73
C MET A 103 -13.53 1.65 -2.84
N ILE A 104 -13.38 2.18 -4.06
CA ILE A 104 -13.23 3.62 -4.31
C ILE A 104 -14.49 4.39 -3.91
N LEU A 105 -15.68 3.88 -4.26
CA LEU A 105 -16.95 4.53 -3.90
C LEU A 105 -17.27 4.39 -2.40
N SER A 106 -16.90 3.27 -1.77
CA SER A 106 -16.93 3.10 -0.31
C SER A 106 -16.02 4.11 0.39
N HIS A 107 -14.80 4.32 -0.10
CA HIS A 107 -13.91 5.38 0.38
C HIS A 107 -14.59 6.74 0.26
N ALA A 108 -15.18 7.04 -0.90
CA ALA A 108 -15.84 8.31 -1.13
C ALA A 108 -17.02 8.55 -0.17
N ALA A 109 -17.82 7.52 0.08
CA ALA A 109 -18.94 7.57 1.01
C ALA A 109 -18.48 7.84 2.45
N ALA A 110 -17.42 7.16 2.91
CA ALA A 110 -16.87 7.34 4.25
C ALA A 110 -16.22 8.71 4.45
N VAL A 111 -15.42 9.19 3.48
CA VAL A 111 -14.82 10.53 3.53
C VAL A 111 -15.90 11.61 3.50
N ASN A 112 -16.88 11.52 2.59
CA ASN A 112 -17.98 12.48 2.54
C ASN A 112 -18.74 12.53 3.87
N LEU A 113 -19.02 11.38 4.49
CA LEU A 113 -19.63 11.31 5.81
C LEU A 113 -18.76 11.98 6.87
N TYR A 114 -17.47 11.66 6.91
CA TYR A 114 -16.54 12.23 7.89
C TYR A 114 -16.48 13.76 7.78
N ARG A 115 -16.26 14.29 6.57
CA ARG A 115 -16.19 15.73 6.31
C ARG A 115 -17.47 16.48 6.69
N THR A 116 -18.63 15.91 6.36
CA THR A 116 -19.92 16.58 6.55
C THR A 116 -20.44 16.51 7.98
N LYS A 117 -20.10 15.45 8.74
CA LYS A 117 -20.70 15.20 10.06
C LYS A 117 -19.72 15.26 11.23
N TYR A 118 -18.44 14.93 11.02
CA TYR A 118 -17.51 14.66 12.12
C TYR A 118 -16.28 15.57 12.10
N GLN A 119 -15.73 15.92 10.93
CA GLN A 119 -14.42 16.56 10.82
C GLN A 119 -14.35 17.90 11.56
N LYS A 120 -15.40 18.72 11.50
CA LYS A 120 -15.43 20.04 12.17
C LYS A 120 -15.27 19.93 13.69
N GLU A 121 -15.91 18.93 14.30
CA GLU A 121 -15.88 18.73 15.76
C GLU A 121 -14.67 17.91 16.20
N GLN A 122 -14.31 16.90 15.41
CA GLN A 122 -13.26 15.94 15.76
C GLN A 122 -11.86 16.41 15.37
N GLY A 123 -11.74 17.30 14.37
CA GLY A 123 -10.46 17.88 13.95
C GLY A 123 -9.44 16.87 13.43
N GLY A 124 -9.87 15.69 12.98
CA GLY A 124 -8.98 14.69 12.38
C GLY A 124 -8.88 14.81 10.86
N SER A 125 -7.92 14.08 10.29
CA SER A 125 -7.68 13.92 8.86
C SER A 125 -8.05 12.51 8.40
N ILE A 126 -8.48 12.39 7.15
CA ILE A 126 -8.82 11.11 6.53
C ILE A 126 -8.12 10.94 5.17
N GLY A 127 -7.53 9.76 4.97
CA GLY A 127 -6.74 9.42 3.80
C GLY A 127 -6.91 7.97 3.34
N LEU A 128 -6.08 7.61 2.36
CA LEU A 128 -6.04 6.29 1.74
C LEU A 128 -4.58 5.80 1.74
N VAL A 129 -4.36 4.51 2.03
CA VAL A 129 -3.04 3.89 2.00
C VAL A 129 -2.94 2.96 0.80
N LEU A 130 -1.86 3.06 0.03
CA LEU A 130 -1.62 2.20 -1.14
C LEU A 130 -0.24 1.57 -1.10
N ASN A 131 -0.17 0.34 -1.61
CA ASN A 131 1.12 -0.25 -1.94
C ASN A 131 1.69 0.52 -3.13
N ALA A 132 2.88 1.06 -2.96
CA ALA A 132 3.51 1.96 -3.91
C ALA A 132 4.82 1.34 -4.38
N LEU A 133 4.75 0.58 -5.46
CA LEU A 133 5.94 0.09 -6.16
C LEU A 133 6.52 1.21 -7.02
N TRP A 134 7.85 1.33 -7.01
CA TRP A 134 8.55 2.10 -8.02
C TRP A 134 8.95 1.20 -9.20
N TYR A 135 8.97 1.78 -10.39
CA TYR A 135 9.36 1.08 -11.61
C TYR A 135 10.43 1.87 -12.36
N GLU A 136 11.52 1.20 -12.71
CA GLU A 136 12.53 1.70 -13.65
C GLU A 136 12.25 1.14 -15.05
N PRO A 137 12.50 1.87 -16.14
CA PRO A 137 12.34 1.31 -17.47
C PRO A 137 13.47 0.30 -17.76
N ILE A 138 13.15 -0.82 -18.44
CA ILE A 138 14.15 -1.85 -18.76
C ILE A 138 15.20 -1.34 -19.78
N SER A 139 14.85 -0.34 -20.60
CA SER A 139 15.75 0.35 -21.53
C SER A 139 15.41 1.83 -21.64
N ASP A 140 16.22 2.61 -22.36
CA ASP A 140 15.99 4.05 -22.57
C ASP A 140 14.95 4.32 -23.68
N SER A 141 14.29 3.28 -24.22
CA SER A 141 13.25 3.41 -25.24
C SER A 141 12.02 4.16 -24.70
N ILE A 142 11.33 4.87 -25.59
CA ILE A 142 10.09 5.58 -25.22
C ILE A 142 9.02 4.56 -24.82
N GLU A 143 9.00 3.40 -25.46
CA GLU A 143 8.07 2.31 -25.19
C GLU A 143 8.20 1.81 -23.74
N ASP A 144 9.42 1.61 -23.25
CA ASP A 144 9.67 1.15 -21.88
C ASP A 144 9.43 2.26 -20.84
N GLN A 145 9.70 3.52 -21.18
CA GLN A 145 9.31 4.66 -20.34
C GLN A 145 7.78 4.76 -20.21
N LEU A 146 7.05 4.58 -21.31
CA LEU A 146 5.59 4.51 -21.28
C LEU A 146 5.10 3.25 -20.56
N ALA A 147 5.86 2.15 -20.56
CA ALA A 147 5.54 0.96 -19.77
C ALA A 147 5.59 1.24 -18.26
N VAL A 148 6.52 2.09 -17.80
CA VAL A 148 6.54 2.58 -16.41
C VAL A 148 5.27 3.37 -16.08
N GLU A 149 4.83 4.28 -16.96
CA GLU A 149 3.56 5.00 -16.78
C GLU A 149 2.36 4.04 -16.65
N ARG A 150 2.32 3.01 -17.50
CA ARG A 150 1.25 1.98 -17.45
C ARG A 150 1.34 1.12 -16.20
N ALA A 151 2.53 0.71 -15.76
CA ALA A 151 2.71 -0.06 -14.54
C ALA A 151 2.22 0.72 -13.30
N LEU A 152 2.55 2.02 -13.21
CA LEU A 152 2.04 2.90 -12.17
C LEU A 152 0.52 3.11 -12.28
N ALA A 153 0.00 3.28 -13.51
CA ALA A 153 -1.43 3.40 -13.81
C ALA A 153 -2.24 2.20 -13.32
N PHE A 154 -1.77 0.98 -13.57
CA PHE A 154 -2.44 -0.28 -13.23
C PHE A 154 -2.18 -0.77 -11.80
N PHE A 155 -1.48 0.03 -10.98
CA PHE A 155 -1.19 -0.34 -9.59
C PHE A 155 -1.60 0.74 -8.59
N MET A 156 -0.78 1.77 -8.37
CA MET A 156 -1.05 2.81 -7.36
C MET A 156 -2.05 3.85 -7.88
N ASN A 157 -1.83 4.37 -9.10
CA ASN A 157 -2.66 5.44 -9.65
C ASN A 157 -4.10 4.96 -9.92
N TRP A 158 -4.31 3.65 -10.07
CA TRP A 158 -5.63 3.04 -10.20
C TRP A 158 -6.62 3.52 -9.12
N PHE A 159 -6.12 3.79 -7.90
CA PHE A 159 -6.92 4.31 -6.79
C PHE A 159 -6.72 5.81 -6.55
N LEU A 160 -5.50 6.34 -6.71
CA LEU A 160 -5.24 7.77 -6.47
C LEU A 160 -5.87 8.70 -7.51
N ASP A 161 -5.82 8.33 -8.80
CA ASP A 161 -6.43 9.16 -9.85
C ASP A 161 -7.95 9.31 -9.62
N PRO A 162 -8.71 8.24 -9.31
CA PRO A 162 -10.10 8.40 -8.89
C PRO A 162 -10.25 9.23 -7.62
N ALA A 163 -9.47 8.99 -6.56
CA ALA A 163 -9.62 9.70 -5.29
C ALA A 163 -9.35 11.21 -5.39
N ILE A 164 -8.46 11.63 -6.30
CA ILE A 164 -8.03 13.04 -6.42
C ILE A 164 -8.66 13.72 -7.64
N PHE A 165 -8.68 13.06 -8.80
CA PHE A 165 -9.17 13.62 -10.07
C PHE A 165 -10.59 13.17 -10.43
N GLY A 166 -11.16 12.21 -9.70
CA GLY A 166 -12.51 11.69 -9.94
C GLY A 166 -12.65 10.89 -11.24
N ARG A 167 -11.55 10.31 -11.74
CA ARG A 167 -11.52 9.49 -12.95
C ARG A 167 -10.38 8.49 -12.89
N TYR A 168 -10.52 7.35 -13.55
CA TYR A 168 -9.42 6.41 -13.71
C TYR A 168 -8.29 6.95 -14.60
N PRO A 169 -7.05 6.41 -14.45
CA PRO A 169 -5.93 6.74 -15.32
C PRO A 169 -6.29 6.59 -16.82
N LYS A 170 -5.70 7.44 -17.67
CA LYS A 170 -5.97 7.42 -19.12
C LYS A 170 -5.57 6.09 -19.75
N GLU A 171 -4.47 5.52 -19.28
CA GLU A 171 -3.87 4.27 -19.73
C GLU A 171 -4.83 3.11 -19.46
N MET A 172 -5.41 3.05 -18.26
CA MET A 172 -6.40 2.03 -17.90
C MET A 172 -7.65 2.12 -18.77
N ARG A 173 -8.19 3.34 -18.98
CA ARG A 173 -9.38 3.53 -19.82
C ARG A 173 -9.14 3.13 -21.27
N GLN A 174 -7.98 3.49 -21.83
CA GLN A 174 -7.61 3.15 -23.21
C GLN A 174 -7.43 1.65 -23.41
N ILE A 175 -6.80 0.96 -22.44
CA ILE A 175 -6.52 -0.47 -22.56
C ILE A 175 -7.76 -1.31 -22.23
N LEU A 176 -8.43 -1.04 -21.11
CA LEU A 176 -9.51 -1.89 -20.60
C LEU A 176 -10.85 -1.64 -21.31
N GLY A 177 -11.11 -0.43 -21.78
CA GLY A 177 -12.39 -0.05 -22.37
C GLY A 177 -13.56 -0.39 -21.44
N SER A 178 -14.56 -1.10 -21.97
CA SER A 178 -15.78 -1.46 -21.23
C SER A 178 -15.58 -2.43 -20.06
N LYS A 179 -14.40 -3.03 -19.90
CA LYS A 179 -14.10 -3.87 -18.72
C LYS A 179 -13.84 -3.05 -17.46
N LEU A 180 -13.52 -1.76 -17.60
CA LEU A 180 -13.36 -0.83 -16.49
C LEU A 180 -14.69 -0.13 -16.22
N PRO A 181 -15.28 -0.24 -15.02
CA PRO A 181 -16.50 0.48 -14.69
C PRO A 181 -16.35 1.99 -14.87
N GLU A 182 -17.46 2.67 -15.20
CA GLU A 182 -17.48 4.13 -15.33
C GLU A 182 -18.05 4.79 -14.08
N PHE A 183 -17.45 5.90 -13.65
CA PHE A 183 -18.07 6.77 -12.66
C PHE A 183 -19.14 7.61 -13.33
N SER A 184 -20.33 7.64 -12.73
CA SER A 184 -21.35 8.63 -13.08
C SER A 184 -20.82 10.05 -12.88
N SER A 185 -21.48 11.02 -13.52
CA SER A 185 -21.12 12.44 -13.36
C SER A 185 -21.19 12.89 -11.90
N TYR A 186 -22.09 12.29 -11.12
CA TYR A 186 -22.23 12.56 -9.68
C TYR A 186 -21.04 11.99 -8.89
N GLU A 187 -20.70 10.73 -9.07
CA GLU A 187 -19.57 10.08 -8.37
C GLU A 187 -18.24 10.76 -8.70
N SER A 188 -18.02 11.08 -9.98
CA SER A 188 -16.82 11.79 -10.43
C SER A 188 -16.68 13.17 -9.78
N ARG A 189 -17.80 13.92 -9.65
CA ARG A 189 -17.82 15.21 -8.93
C ARG A 189 -17.61 15.01 -7.43
N LEU A 190 -18.22 13.99 -6.84
CA LEU A 190 -18.09 13.69 -5.42
C LEU A 190 -16.62 13.42 -5.07
N LEU A 191 -15.96 12.52 -5.79
CA LEU A 191 -14.55 12.15 -5.62
C LEU A 191 -13.62 13.37 -5.67
N ARG A 192 -13.72 14.21 -6.71
CA ARG A 192 -12.93 15.45 -6.79
C ARG A 192 -13.16 16.41 -5.62
N ARG A 193 -14.41 16.52 -5.18
CA ARG A 193 -14.79 17.46 -4.12
C ARG A 193 -14.28 17.02 -2.75
N ILE A 194 -14.29 15.71 -2.48
CA ILE A 194 -13.86 15.19 -1.17
C ILE A 194 -12.34 15.10 -1.05
N GLY A 195 -11.62 14.81 -2.15
CA GLY A 195 -10.17 14.65 -2.16
C GLY A 195 -9.63 13.75 -1.03
N LEU A 196 -8.36 13.96 -0.69
CA LEU A 196 -7.67 13.30 0.42
C LEU A 196 -7.02 14.35 1.32
N ASP A 197 -7.05 14.15 2.64
CA ASP A 197 -6.25 14.98 3.56
C ASP A 197 -4.77 14.54 3.57
N PHE A 198 -4.49 13.28 3.25
CA PHE A 198 -3.15 12.73 3.09
C PHE A 198 -3.16 11.45 2.22
N ILE A 199 -1.98 11.09 1.68
CA ILE A 199 -1.70 9.82 1.01
C ILE A 199 -0.78 8.98 1.91
N GLY A 200 -1.21 7.75 2.20
CA GLY A 200 -0.36 6.76 2.85
C GLY A 200 0.37 5.91 1.82
N ILE A 201 1.67 5.74 2.02
CA ILE A 201 2.57 5.05 1.10
C ILE A 201 3.14 3.83 1.81
N ASN A 202 2.80 2.65 1.31
CA ASN A 202 3.43 1.40 1.69
C ASN A 202 4.48 1.05 0.64
N GLN A 203 5.75 1.30 0.93
CA GLN A 203 6.84 1.16 -0.03
C GLN A 203 7.85 0.15 0.50
N TYR A 204 8.11 -0.88 -0.29
CA TYR A 204 9.06 -1.94 0.07
C TYR A 204 10.14 -2.19 -0.98
N THR A 205 9.79 -2.06 -2.27
CA THR A 205 10.63 -2.56 -3.36
C THR A 205 10.37 -1.81 -4.65
N SER A 206 11.18 -2.09 -5.65
CA SER A 206 11.03 -1.63 -7.03
C SER A 206 11.20 -2.77 -8.01
N PHE A 207 10.79 -2.56 -9.26
CA PHE A 207 11.01 -3.49 -10.37
C PHE A 207 11.39 -2.75 -11.64
N TYR A 208 11.89 -3.48 -12.65
CA TYR A 208 11.91 -2.96 -14.01
C TYR A 208 10.56 -3.16 -14.69
N ALA A 209 10.19 -2.24 -15.59
CA ALA A 209 9.05 -2.38 -16.48
C ALA A 209 9.51 -2.46 -17.93
N LYS A 210 8.95 -3.41 -18.68
CA LYS A 210 9.17 -3.61 -20.11
C LYS A 210 7.85 -3.47 -20.87
N ASP A 211 7.89 -2.82 -22.02
CA ASP A 211 6.75 -2.72 -22.92
C ASP A 211 6.30 -4.08 -23.46
N CYS A 212 4.99 -4.30 -23.45
CA CYS A 212 4.31 -5.43 -24.09
C CYS A 212 3.16 -4.98 -24.98
N LEU A 213 3.03 -3.66 -25.23
CA LEU A 213 1.99 -3.10 -26.08
C LEU A 213 2.45 -2.98 -27.53
N PHE A 214 3.71 -2.59 -27.74
CA PHE A 214 4.32 -2.40 -29.06
C PHE A 214 5.51 -3.35 -29.32
N SER A 215 6.00 -4.02 -28.27
CA SER A 215 7.15 -4.90 -28.30
C SER A 215 6.79 -6.37 -28.07
N SER A 216 7.60 -7.28 -28.61
CA SER A 216 7.50 -8.70 -28.28
C SER A 216 7.78 -8.91 -26.80
N CYS A 217 6.87 -9.59 -26.11
CA CYS A 217 6.89 -9.74 -24.67
C CYS A 217 6.59 -11.18 -24.26
N GLU A 218 7.32 -11.64 -23.26
CA GLU A 218 7.15 -12.95 -22.65
C GLU A 218 5.95 -12.93 -21.70
N GLN A 219 5.42 -14.11 -21.39
CA GLN A 219 4.41 -14.21 -20.35
C GLN A 219 5.03 -13.95 -18.98
N GLY A 220 4.36 -13.16 -18.15
CA GLY A 220 4.79 -12.88 -16.79
C GLY A 220 3.93 -11.81 -16.14
N PRO A 221 4.19 -11.51 -14.85
CA PRO A 221 3.45 -10.46 -14.12
C PRO A 221 3.54 -9.14 -14.86
N GLY A 222 2.41 -8.48 -15.12
CA GLY A 222 2.39 -7.20 -15.84
C GLY A 222 2.19 -7.32 -17.36
N ALA A 223 2.47 -8.49 -17.94
CA ALA A 223 2.38 -8.70 -19.39
C ALA A 223 0.95 -8.80 -19.91
N SER A 224 -0.04 -8.98 -19.04
CA SER A 224 -1.44 -9.11 -19.45
C SER A 224 -2.10 -7.77 -19.71
N LYS A 225 -3.18 -7.78 -20.53
CA LYS A 225 -4.02 -6.60 -20.78
C LYS A 225 -4.57 -5.98 -19.49
N THR A 226 -4.89 -6.81 -18.51
CA THR A 226 -5.44 -6.42 -17.20
C THR A 226 -4.39 -5.86 -16.23
N GLU A 227 -3.12 -5.88 -16.62
CA GLU A 227 -1.98 -5.35 -15.86
C GLU A 227 -1.23 -4.25 -16.63
N GLY A 228 -1.82 -3.75 -17.72
CA GLY A 228 -1.30 -2.61 -18.46
C GLY A 228 -0.27 -2.95 -19.55
N LEU A 229 -0.07 -4.23 -19.87
CA LEU A 229 0.90 -4.66 -20.89
C LEU A 229 2.29 -4.06 -20.60
N ALA A 230 2.70 -4.12 -19.33
CA ALA A 230 3.95 -3.61 -18.80
C ALA A 230 4.59 -4.71 -17.95
N LEU A 231 5.37 -5.59 -18.60
CA LEU A 231 5.99 -6.74 -17.95
C LEU A 231 6.92 -6.28 -16.83
N ARG A 232 6.68 -6.82 -15.64
CA ARG A 232 7.45 -6.56 -14.44
C ARG A 232 8.62 -7.54 -14.37
N LEU A 233 9.83 -7.00 -14.30
CA LEU A 233 11.07 -7.77 -14.26
C LEU A 233 11.87 -7.43 -13.01
N GLU A 234 12.54 -8.42 -12.46
CA GLU A 234 13.46 -8.26 -11.32
C GLU A 234 14.89 -7.92 -11.78
N GLN A 235 15.22 -8.20 -13.05
CA GLN A 235 16.56 -8.06 -13.60
C GLN A 235 16.59 -7.28 -14.91
N LYS A 236 17.71 -6.58 -15.14
CA LYS A 236 18.13 -5.98 -16.41
C LYS A 236 19.51 -6.51 -16.77
N ASN A 237 19.64 -7.15 -17.94
CA ASN A 237 20.90 -7.74 -18.41
C ASN A 237 21.57 -8.68 -17.37
N GLY A 238 20.78 -9.48 -16.66
CA GLY A 238 21.25 -10.41 -15.64
C GLY A 238 21.60 -9.77 -14.29
N SER A 239 21.42 -8.46 -14.12
CA SER A 239 21.58 -7.76 -12.83
C SER A 239 20.24 -7.43 -12.20
N TYR A 240 20.05 -7.80 -10.94
CA TYR A 240 18.86 -7.46 -10.17
C TYR A 240 18.74 -5.94 -9.98
N ILE A 241 17.51 -5.43 -9.91
CA ILE A 241 17.25 -4.01 -9.61
C ILE A 241 17.84 -3.58 -8.26
N GLY A 242 17.82 -4.48 -7.27
CA GLY A 242 18.35 -4.26 -5.93
C GLY A 242 18.78 -5.56 -5.27
N THR A 243 19.27 -5.49 -4.03
CA THR A 243 19.75 -6.70 -3.33
C THR A 243 18.59 -7.67 -3.06
N PRO A 244 18.64 -8.93 -3.52
CA PRO A 244 17.58 -9.91 -3.26
C PRO A 244 17.39 -10.19 -1.77
N THR A 245 16.15 -10.45 -1.36
CA THR A 245 15.83 -10.74 0.05
C THR A 245 15.53 -12.21 0.34
N GLY A 246 15.67 -13.08 -0.67
CA GLY A 246 15.31 -14.51 -0.58
C GLY A 246 13.89 -14.82 -1.03
N VAL A 247 13.16 -13.82 -1.53
CA VAL A 247 11.90 -13.95 -2.25
C VAL A 247 11.94 -13.10 -3.51
N ASP A 248 11.13 -13.47 -4.50
CA ASP A 248 11.00 -12.84 -5.82
C ASP A 248 10.20 -11.52 -5.83
N TRP A 249 9.68 -11.10 -4.67
CA TRP A 249 8.80 -9.95 -4.56
C TRP A 249 9.34 -8.80 -3.70
N ILE A 250 10.51 -8.94 -3.05
CA ILE A 250 11.21 -7.83 -2.38
C ILE A 250 12.69 -7.82 -2.75
N PHE A 251 13.12 -6.69 -3.30
CA PHE A 251 14.50 -6.32 -3.56
C PHE A 251 14.81 -5.03 -2.80
N VAL A 252 15.96 -4.99 -2.12
CA VAL A 252 16.41 -3.79 -1.40
C VAL A 252 16.88 -2.77 -2.42
N TYR A 253 16.06 -1.75 -2.67
CA TYR A 253 16.31 -0.67 -3.62
C TYR A 253 15.82 0.67 -3.04
N PRO A 254 16.60 1.29 -2.13
CA PRO A 254 16.18 2.48 -1.39
C PRO A 254 15.84 3.67 -2.29
N GLN A 255 16.52 3.82 -3.43
CA GLN A 255 16.25 4.88 -4.40
C GLN A 255 14.81 4.85 -4.92
N GLY A 256 14.15 3.69 -4.91
CA GLY A 256 12.73 3.57 -5.22
C GLY A 256 11.82 4.33 -4.24
N MET A 257 12.23 4.51 -2.98
CA MET A 257 11.50 5.34 -2.01
C MET A 257 11.56 6.82 -2.41
N GLU A 258 12.75 7.33 -2.74
CA GLU A 258 12.93 8.70 -3.19
C GLU A 258 12.11 8.97 -4.46
N ASN A 259 12.21 8.06 -5.44
CA ASN A 259 11.56 8.21 -6.73
C ASN A 259 10.04 8.17 -6.62
N ILE A 260 9.46 7.23 -5.85
CA ILE A 260 7.99 7.17 -5.71
C ILE A 260 7.42 8.36 -4.94
N VAL A 261 8.13 8.84 -3.92
CA VAL A 261 7.72 10.04 -3.17
C VAL A 261 7.80 11.28 -4.06
N THR A 262 8.85 11.41 -4.85
CA THR A 262 9.01 12.50 -5.83
C THR A 262 7.90 12.45 -6.89
N TYR A 263 7.61 11.26 -7.41
CA TYR A 263 6.52 11.06 -8.36
C TYR A 263 5.15 11.47 -7.79
N ILE A 264 4.84 11.05 -6.56
CA ILE A 264 3.57 11.39 -5.90
C ILE A 264 3.49 12.90 -5.65
N LYS A 265 4.58 13.52 -5.17
CA LYS A 265 4.69 14.97 -5.00
C LYS A 265 4.33 15.70 -6.30
N GLU A 266 4.95 15.34 -7.41
CA GLU A 266 4.79 16.03 -8.69
C GLU A 266 3.40 15.81 -9.30
N ARG A 267 2.92 14.56 -9.27
CA ARG A 267 1.64 14.19 -9.88
C ARG A 267 0.43 14.71 -9.10
N TYR A 268 0.50 14.66 -7.78
CA TYR A 268 -0.64 14.93 -6.91
C TYR A 268 -0.49 16.21 -6.11
N ASN A 269 0.23 17.20 -6.67
CA ASN A 269 0.35 18.56 -6.12
C ASN A 269 0.80 18.58 -4.65
N ASN A 270 1.74 17.70 -4.31
CA ASN A 270 2.35 17.58 -2.99
C ASN A 270 1.34 17.44 -1.84
N VAL A 271 0.23 16.71 -2.06
CA VAL A 271 -0.67 16.29 -0.97
C VAL A 271 0.15 15.66 0.15
N PRO A 272 -0.14 15.95 1.44
CA PRO A 272 0.65 15.41 2.56
C PRO A 272 0.80 13.89 2.49
N MET A 273 2.01 13.40 2.74
CA MET A 273 2.35 11.98 2.64
C MET A 273 2.79 11.41 3.99
N TYR A 274 2.49 10.14 4.21
CA TYR A 274 3.02 9.34 5.31
C TYR A 274 3.54 8.02 4.75
N ILE A 275 4.76 7.62 5.11
CA ILE A 275 5.24 6.26 4.81
C ILE A 275 4.60 5.33 5.82
N THR A 276 3.43 4.78 5.50
CA THR A 276 2.58 4.01 6.42
C THR A 276 3.05 2.57 6.62
N GLU A 277 3.83 2.05 5.69
CA GLU A 277 4.57 0.81 5.87
C GLU A 277 5.90 0.85 5.09
N ASN A 278 6.97 0.40 5.74
CA ASN A 278 8.24 0.06 5.12
C ASN A 278 8.98 -0.92 6.03
N GLY A 279 9.59 -1.96 5.47
CA GLY A 279 10.35 -2.89 6.29
C GLY A 279 10.93 -4.07 5.55
N LYS A 280 11.68 -4.87 6.29
CA LYS A 280 12.35 -6.07 5.78
C LYS A 280 12.05 -7.25 6.69
N PHE A 281 11.58 -8.35 6.11
CA PHE A 281 11.42 -9.60 6.86
C PHE A 281 12.75 -10.33 7.02
N LEU A 282 12.82 -11.17 8.05
CA LEU A 282 13.77 -12.26 8.16
C LEU A 282 13.06 -13.57 7.82
N MET A 283 13.75 -14.48 7.13
CA MET A 283 13.26 -15.84 6.93
C MET A 283 13.57 -16.67 8.17
N GLU A 284 12.55 -17.36 8.70
CA GLU A 284 12.77 -18.39 9.71
C GLU A 284 13.02 -19.73 8.99
N LEU A 285 14.28 -20.19 8.97
CA LEU A 285 14.71 -21.43 8.32
C LEU A 285 14.85 -22.60 9.33
N GLY A 286 13.88 -22.74 10.24
CA GLY A 286 13.78 -23.86 11.19
C GLY A 286 13.95 -23.48 12.67
N PHE A 287 13.72 -24.46 13.55
CA PHE A 287 13.79 -24.30 15.01
C PHE A 287 15.25 -24.17 15.48
N GLY A 288 15.61 -23.05 16.12
CA GLY A 288 16.91 -22.87 16.81
C GLY A 288 17.74 -21.64 16.44
N GLN A 289 17.36 -20.86 15.43
CA GLN A 289 18.10 -19.65 15.00
C GLN A 289 17.75 -18.37 15.78
N THR A 290 17.40 -18.50 17.06
CA THR A 290 16.85 -17.39 17.86
C THR A 290 17.83 -16.23 18.02
N GLN A 291 19.13 -16.50 18.17
CA GLN A 291 20.13 -15.45 18.38
C GLN A 291 20.37 -14.61 17.11
N ASP A 292 20.41 -15.27 15.94
CA ASP A 292 20.59 -14.61 14.64
C ASP A 292 19.38 -13.74 14.27
N LEU A 293 18.18 -14.18 14.67
CA LEU A 293 16.96 -13.40 14.48
C LEU A 293 16.94 -12.14 15.37
N LEU A 294 17.50 -12.19 16.58
CA LEU A 294 17.57 -11.02 17.47
C LEU A 294 18.62 -10.00 16.99
N ASN A 295 19.70 -10.45 16.36
CA ASN A 295 20.74 -9.58 15.79
C ASN A 295 20.46 -9.23 14.31
N ASP A 296 19.34 -8.56 14.07
CA ASP A 296 18.80 -8.29 12.74
C ASP A 296 19.44 -7.09 12.02
N VAL A 297 20.76 -7.06 11.94
CA VAL A 297 21.57 -5.99 11.31
C VAL A 297 21.07 -5.66 9.89
N LYS A 298 20.73 -6.67 9.09
CA LYS A 298 20.21 -6.47 7.73
C LYS A 298 18.90 -5.66 7.69
N ARG A 299 18.07 -5.71 8.74
CA ARG A 299 16.88 -4.88 8.87
C ARG A 299 17.25 -3.45 9.22
N VAL A 300 18.23 -3.26 10.11
CA VAL A 300 18.77 -1.94 10.45
C VAL A 300 19.31 -1.24 9.19
N ASP A 301 20.15 -1.93 8.42
CA ASP A 301 20.74 -1.40 7.18
C ASP A 301 19.66 -1.01 6.15
N TYR A 302 18.63 -1.86 6.02
CA TYR A 302 17.46 -1.58 5.19
C TYR A 302 16.74 -0.32 5.66
N MET A 303 16.37 -0.24 6.94
CA MET A 303 15.62 0.91 7.46
C MET A 303 16.42 2.20 7.32
N ASN A 304 17.72 2.19 7.65
CA ASN A 304 18.58 3.35 7.52
C ASN A 304 18.63 3.84 6.07
N SER A 305 18.93 2.96 5.12
CA SER A 305 19.05 3.35 3.71
C SER A 305 17.75 3.89 3.10
N TYR A 306 16.59 3.36 3.50
CA TYR A 306 15.29 3.88 3.04
C TYR A 306 14.92 5.20 3.72
N LEU A 307 15.31 5.41 4.98
CA LEU A 307 15.15 6.70 5.66
C LEU A 307 16.05 7.78 5.03
N ASP A 308 17.29 7.45 4.65
CA ASP A 308 18.20 8.37 3.94
C ASP A 308 17.62 8.79 2.56
N ALA A 309 17.04 7.83 1.83
CA ALA A 309 16.36 8.10 0.56
C ALA A 309 15.10 8.96 0.76
N LEU A 310 14.35 8.73 1.83
CA LEU A 310 13.18 9.53 2.19
C LEU A 310 13.58 10.96 2.56
N GLU A 311 14.64 11.13 3.34
CA GLU A 311 15.20 12.44 3.68
C GLU A 311 15.62 13.20 2.42
N THR A 312 16.21 12.52 1.44
CA THR A 312 16.54 13.13 0.14
C THR A 312 15.30 13.68 -0.58
N ALA A 313 14.20 12.92 -0.61
CA ALA A 313 12.95 13.39 -1.21
C ALA A 313 12.33 14.58 -0.42
N VAL A 314 12.40 14.55 0.91
CA VAL A 314 11.96 15.66 1.78
C VAL A 314 12.82 16.91 1.54
N GLY A 315 14.14 16.76 1.43
CA GLY A 315 15.06 17.84 1.08
C GLY A 315 14.79 18.45 -0.30
N LYS A 316 14.20 17.67 -1.22
CA LYS A 316 13.69 18.13 -2.53
C LYS A 316 12.27 18.71 -2.46
N GLY A 317 11.70 18.89 -1.27
CA GLY A 317 10.42 19.57 -1.03
C GLY A 317 9.18 18.67 -1.03
N ALA A 318 9.32 17.36 -0.85
CA ALA A 318 8.17 16.48 -0.61
C ALA A 318 7.59 16.71 0.80
N ASP A 319 6.26 16.87 0.90
CA ASP A 319 5.55 17.03 2.18
C ASP A 319 5.31 15.67 2.85
N VAL A 320 6.37 15.04 3.35
CA VAL A 320 6.30 13.79 4.12
C VAL A 320 6.27 14.11 5.61
N ARG A 321 5.25 13.61 6.31
CA ARG A 321 4.95 13.96 7.70
C ARG A 321 5.10 12.82 8.70
N GLY A 322 5.53 11.64 8.26
CA GLY A 322 5.81 10.52 9.15
C GLY A 322 6.25 9.25 8.44
N TYR A 323 6.86 8.36 9.22
CA TYR A 323 7.33 7.05 8.80
C TYR A 323 6.92 6.00 9.85
N PHE A 324 6.38 4.88 9.38
CA PHE A 324 5.89 3.78 10.19
C PHE A 324 6.58 2.47 9.73
N ALA A 325 7.36 1.86 10.63
CA ALA A 325 8.02 0.61 10.35
C ALA A 325 7.02 -0.56 10.31
N TRP A 326 6.98 -1.30 9.20
CA TRP A 326 6.35 -2.62 9.15
C TRP A 326 7.39 -3.68 9.59
N SER A 327 7.32 -4.22 10.80
CA SER A 327 6.20 -4.12 11.75
C SER A 327 6.67 -3.99 13.19
N LEU A 328 5.77 -3.59 14.09
CA LEU A 328 6.06 -3.55 15.52
C LEU A 328 6.39 -4.96 16.05
N LEU A 329 5.58 -5.95 15.67
CA LEU A 329 5.64 -7.32 16.18
C LEU A 329 5.68 -8.32 15.02
N ASP A 330 6.37 -9.44 15.22
CA ASP A 330 6.16 -10.61 14.37
C ASP A 330 4.67 -10.99 14.39
N ASN A 331 4.12 -11.22 13.20
CA ASN A 331 2.70 -11.41 13.01
C ASN A 331 2.43 -12.48 11.93
N PHE A 332 1.16 -12.65 11.58
CA PHE A 332 0.71 -13.58 10.53
C PHE A 332 0.81 -12.89 9.17
N GLU A 333 1.84 -13.22 8.40
CA GLU A 333 2.13 -12.65 7.07
C GLU A 333 1.30 -13.34 6.00
N TRP A 334 -0.03 -13.20 6.11
CA TRP A 334 -0.99 -13.67 5.11
C TRP A 334 -0.77 -15.14 4.72
N THR A 335 -0.63 -15.42 3.41
CA THR A 335 -0.39 -16.76 2.88
C THR A 335 0.97 -17.36 3.26
N ALA A 336 1.92 -16.55 3.75
CA ALA A 336 3.20 -17.03 4.25
C ALA A 336 3.15 -17.48 5.73
N GLY A 337 2.00 -17.29 6.40
CA GLY A 337 1.80 -17.63 7.80
C GLY A 337 2.84 -16.95 8.68
N TYR A 338 3.50 -17.71 9.53
CA TYR A 338 4.50 -17.19 10.47
C TYR A 338 5.95 -17.30 9.95
N THR A 339 6.17 -17.69 8.69
CA THR A 339 7.52 -17.94 8.14
C THR A 339 8.30 -16.66 7.79
N ARG A 340 7.63 -15.51 7.83
CA ARG A 340 8.18 -14.19 7.54
C ARG A 340 8.07 -13.34 8.80
N ARG A 341 9.23 -12.96 9.34
CA ARG A 341 9.35 -12.20 10.60
C ARG A 341 9.64 -10.75 10.28
N PHE A 342 8.64 -9.87 10.27
CA PHE A 342 8.82 -8.43 10.02
C PHE A 342 9.01 -7.60 11.31
N GLY A 343 8.83 -8.19 12.49
CA GLY A 343 8.75 -7.45 13.75
C GLY A 343 10.07 -6.86 14.20
N LEU A 344 10.04 -5.59 14.62
CA LEU A 344 11.06 -5.00 15.50
C LEU A 344 11.18 -5.80 16.81
N TYR A 345 10.06 -6.37 17.27
CA TYR A 345 10.01 -7.31 18.38
C TYR A 345 9.68 -8.71 17.88
N GLN A 346 10.49 -9.67 18.31
CA GLN A 346 10.17 -11.07 18.20
C GLN A 346 8.95 -11.41 19.06
N VAL A 347 8.08 -12.28 18.55
CA VAL A 347 7.00 -12.90 19.33
C VAL A 347 7.27 -14.40 19.48
N GLU A 348 7.41 -14.85 20.72
CA GLU A 348 7.40 -16.29 21.02
C GLU A 348 5.95 -16.79 21.05
N PHE A 349 5.43 -17.36 19.95
CA PHE A 349 4.00 -17.68 19.82
C PHE A 349 3.39 -18.52 20.96
N PRO A 350 4.07 -19.52 21.54
CA PRO A 350 3.50 -20.27 22.66
C PRO A 350 3.26 -19.42 23.91
N SER A 351 4.18 -18.50 24.24
CA SER A 351 4.14 -17.67 25.45
C SER A 351 3.59 -16.27 25.21
N LEU A 352 3.51 -15.86 23.94
CA LEU A 352 3.29 -14.50 23.48
C LEU A 352 4.28 -13.47 24.07
N LYS A 353 5.46 -13.93 24.53
CA LYS A 353 6.50 -13.03 25.04
C LYS A 353 7.06 -12.18 23.89
N ARG A 354 7.29 -10.89 24.15
CA ARG A 354 7.88 -9.94 23.21
C ARG A 354 9.33 -9.70 23.57
N ILE A 355 10.23 -9.89 22.61
CA ILE A 355 11.67 -9.71 22.81
C ILE A 355 12.17 -8.69 21.78
N PRO A 356 12.76 -7.56 22.21
CA PRO A 356 13.27 -6.57 21.28
C PRO A 356 14.42 -7.15 20.45
N ARG A 357 14.42 -6.92 19.14
CA ARG A 357 15.56 -7.16 18.27
C ARG A 357 16.51 -5.96 18.28
N LEU A 358 17.67 -6.09 17.65
CA LEU A 358 18.61 -4.99 17.46
C LEU A 358 17.93 -3.79 16.80
N SER A 359 17.10 -4.02 15.77
CA SER A 359 16.34 -2.97 15.08
C SER A 359 15.39 -2.19 15.99
N ALA A 360 14.79 -2.79 17.02
CA ALA A 360 13.98 -2.05 17.99
C ALA A 360 14.83 -1.06 18.80
N THR A 361 16.01 -1.50 19.25
CA THR A 361 16.95 -0.65 19.98
C THR A 361 17.52 0.45 19.08
N TRP A 362 17.89 0.10 17.86
CA TRP A 362 18.37 1.06 16.86
C TRP A 362 17.31 2.12 16.55
N TYR A 363 16.06 1.71 16.28
CA TYR A 363 14.99 2.64 15.93
C TYR A 363 14.61 3.56 17.10
N LYS A 364 14.65 3.06 18.34
CA LYS A 364 14.54 3.88 19.55
C LYS A 364 15.62 4.97 19.56
N ASN A 365 16.88 4.60 19.40
CA ASN A 365 18.02 5.53 19.44
C ASN A 365 17.96 6.53 18.27
N TYR A 366 17.56 6.08 17.08
CA TYR A 366 17.32 6.92 15.91
C TYR A 366 16.27 7.99 16.22
N ILE A 367 15.10 7.62 16.75
CA ILE A 367 14.07 8.61 17.11
C ILE A 367 14.56 9.58 18.21
N GLU A 368 15.32 9.09 19.20
CA GLU A 368 15.85 9.92 20.28
C GLU A 368 16.88 10.96 19.79
N SER A 369 17.65 10.67 18.74
CA SER A 369 18.65 11.62 18.21
C SER A 369 18.01 12.89 17.64
N PHE A 370 16.82 12.78 17.03
CA PHE A 370 16.09 13.94 16.49
C PHE A 370 15.39 14.77 17.57
N LYS A 371 15.02 14.18 18.71
CA LYS A 371 14.44 14.93 19.85
C LYS A 371 15.43 15.92 20.48
N VAL A 372 16.72 15.66 20.35
CA VAL A 372 17.77 16.55 20.87
C VAL A 372 17.92 17.80 19.99
N VAL A 373 17.74 17.67 18.67
CA VAL A 373 17.89 18.77 17.69
C VAL A 373 16.81 19.85 17.86
N GLU A 374 15.58 19.47 18.17
CA GLU A 374 14.48 20.42 18.46
C GLU A 374 14.71 21.23 19.75
N ARG A 375 15.49 20.72 20.72
CA ARG A 375 15.80 21.46 21.95
C ARG A 375 16.95 22.45 21.80
N SER A 376 17.82 22.26 20.80
CA SER A 376 18.97 23.13 20.53
C SER A 376 18.68 24.29 19.57
N SER A 377 17.51 24.31 18.93
CA SER A 377 17.09 25.34 17.95
C SER A 377 16.22 26.45 18.57
N SER A 378 16.11 26.49 19.91
CA SER A 378 15.37 27.50 20.68
C SER A 378 16.27 28.34 21.59
N LEU A 379 17.44 28.77 21.12
CA LEU A 379 18.33 29.72 21.81
C LEU A 379 18.61 30.96 20.98
#